data_AF-A0A2S8Z635-F1
#
_entry.id   AF-A0A2S8Z635-F1
#
_cell.length_a   1.000
_cell.length_b   1.000
_cell.length_c   1.000
_cell.angle_alpha   90.00
_cell.angle_beta   90.00
_cell.angle_gamma   90.00
#
_symmetry.space_group_name_H-M   'P 1'
#
loop_
_entity.id
_entity.type
_entity.pdbx_description
1 polymer ?
#
loop_
_entity_poly.entity_id
_entity_poly.type
_entity_poly.pdbx_seq_one_letter_code
_entity_poly.pdbx_strand_id
1 'polypeptide(L)'
;MTRTDLTTTAVQARRDLAAAATLRDTHLTPEGLRARQRADVDRIRTTVRAAIPAIPEAPDRGPVLDTLRPQTADDHAALSREREKVRALVYAGQDPSQGFEREPGMRLQDVIARADRTRLAAILDDLEVMPHLLVHDDRDRLLAAYEGLVWERLTQVDPAALAIAEQESAAAEPAAWAAVLTDLADTGDLTPESLALLHDADLDAYRLLVDGDRVHIDVPGSQSAIPSMLAGVDSATA
;
A
#
# COMPACT_ATOMS: atom_id res chain seq x y z
N MET A 1 21.05 -1.99 7.38
CA MET A 1 21.09 -3.26 6.63
C MET A 1 20.94 -2.96 5.16
N THR A 2 21.60 -3.71 4.29
CA THR A 2 21.41 -3.60 2.84
C THR A 2 20.19 -4.40 2.39
N ARG A 3 19.68 -4.11 1.19
CA ARG A 3 18.62 -4.90 0.54
C ARG A 3 18.94 -6.41 0.53
N THR A 4 20.18 -6.76 0.18
CA THR A 4 20.64 -8.15 0.13
C THR A 4 20.58 -8.82 1.51
N ASP A 5 20.88 -8.07 2.59
CA ASP A 5 20.80 -8.61 3.95
C ASP A 5 19.35 -8.89 4.35
N LEU A 6 18.41 -8.02 3.98
CA LEU A 6 16.98 -8.16 4.27
C LEU A 6 16.39 -9.39 3.55
N THR A 7 16.67 -9.53 2.25
CA THR A 7 16.22 -10.69 1.48
C THR A 7 16.82 -11.99 2.01
N THR A 8 18.12 -12.00 2.32
CA THR A 8 18.79 -13.16 2.92
C THR A 8 18.16 -13.55 4.26
N THR A 9 17.88 -12.57 5.11
CA THR A 9 17.26 -12.79 6.42
C THR A 9 15.86 -13.39 6.27
N ALA A 10 15.03 -12.84 5.39
CA ALA A 10 13.67 -13.33 5.16
C ALA A 10 13.66 -14.76 4.60
N VAL A 11 14.49 -15.04 3.59
CA VAL A 11 14.60 -16.38 2.98
C VAL A 11 15.12 -17.40 4.00
N GLN A 12 16.16 -17.05 4.77
CA GLN A 12 16.71 -17.96 5.79
C GLN A 12 15.70 -18.22 6.92
N ALA A 13 15.02 -17.19 7.40
CA ALA A 13 14.01 -17.35 8.45
C ALA A 13 12.90 -18.32 8.03
N ARG A 14 12.41 -18.20 6.80
CA ARG A 14 11.37 -19.09 6.28
C ARG A 14 11.84 -20.54 6.18
N ARG A 15 13.07 -20.76 5.73
CA ARG A 15 13.69 -22.09 5.70
C ARG A 15 13.85 -22.67 7.10
N ASP A 16 14.35 -21.88 8.04
CA ASP A 16 14.58 -22.32 9.41
C ASP A 16 13.26 -22.62 10.13
N LEU A 17 12.20 -21.84 9.87
CA LEU A 17 10.85 -22.09 10.41
C LEU A 17 10.27 -23.40 9.84
N ALA A 18 10.41 -23.65 8.54
CA ALA A 18 9.99 -24.91 7.93
C ALA A 18 10.78 -26.12 8.47
N ALA A 19 12.09 -25.95 8.69
CA ALA A 19 12.96 -26.97 9.29
C ALA A 19 12.58 -27.23 10.75
N ALA A 20 12.29 -26.19 11.54
CA ALA A 20 11.84 -26.34 12.92
C ALA A 20 10.48 -27.08 13.00
N ALA A 21 9.54 -26.76 12.11
CA ALA A 21 8.24 -27.41 12.04
C ALA A 21 8.33 -28.90 11.69
N THR A 22 9.32 -29.30 10.88
CA THR A 22 9.52 -30.68 10.44
C THR A 22 10.57 -31.44 11.25
N LEU A 23 11.15 -30.81 12.27
CA LEU A 23 12.19 -31.39 13.13
C LEU A 23 11.71 -32.72 13.73
N ARG A 24 12.55 -33.75 13.59
CA ARG A 24 12.38 -35.06 14.22
C ARG A 24 13.65 -35.42 14.95
N ASP A 25 13.52 -35.84 16.20
CA ASP A 25 14.63 -36.34 17.01
C ASP A 25 14.16 -37.59 17.78
N THR A 26 14.77 -38.74 17.47
CA THR A 26 14.44 -40.03 18.10
C THR A 26 14.91 -40.15 19.53
N HIS A 27 15.77 -39.24 20.00
CA HIS A 27 16.31 -39.21 21.35
C HIS A 27 15.52 -38.31 22.30
N LEU A 28 14.57 -37.52 21.79
CA LEU A 28 13.73 -36.64 22.60
C LEU A 28 12.36 -37.26 22.87
N THR A 29 11.82 -36.99 24.06
CA THR A 29 10.40 -37.21 24.32
C THR A 29 9.55 -36.24 23.47
N PRO A 30 8.26 -36.52 23.25
CA PRO A 30 7.39 -35.59 22.53
C PRO A 30 7.37 -34.17 23.12
N GLU A 31 7.45 -34.06 24.46
CA GLU A 31 7.52 -32.77 25.15
C GLU A 31 8.88 -32.07 24.93
N GLY A 32 9.98 -32.84 24.99
CA GLY A 32 11.32 -32.33 24.69
C GLY A 32 11.45 -31.83 23.25
N LEU A 33 10.85 -32.55 22.29
CA LEU A 33 10.80 -32.13 20.90
C LEU A 33 10.02 -30.81 20.75
N ARG A 34 8.82 -30.70 21.35
CA ARG A 34 8.03 -29.45 21.32
C ARG A 34 8.74 -28.27 21.99
N ALA A 35 9.45 -28.52 23.08
CA ALA A 35 10.25 -27.49 23.75
C ALA A 35 11.40 -27.01 22.86
N ARG A 36 12.07 -27.95 22.17
CA ARG A 36 13.13 -27.63 21.22
C ARG A 36 12.62 -26.83 20.02
N GLN A 37 11.51 -27.26 19.42
CA GLN A 37 10.87 -26.55 18.32
C GLN A 37 10.50 -25.12 18.70
N ARG A 38 9.91 -24.91 19.89
CA ARG A 38 9.60 -23.57 20.42
C ARG A 38 10.85 -22.71 20.58
N ALA A 39 11.91 -23.25 21.18
CA ALA A 39 13.17 -22.52 21.34
C ALA A 39 13.81 -22.12 20.00
N ASP A 40 13.74 -22.99 18.99
CA ASP A 40 14.22 -22.66 17.64
C ASP A 40 13.36 -21.58 16.97
N VAL A 41 12.02 -21.68 17.05
CA VAL A 41 11.10 -20.64 16.54
C VAL A 41 11.35 -19.28 17.22
N ASP A 42 11.47 -19.25 18.54
CA ASP A 42 11.70 -18.00 19.29
C ASP A 42 13.04 -17.34 18.90
N ARG A 43 14.09 -18.14 18.70
CA ARG A 43 15.39 -17.66 18.22
C ARG A 43 15.30 -17.08 16.81
N ILE A 44 14.58 -17.75 15.90
CA ILE A 44 14.38 -17.26 14.53
C ILE A 44 13.60 -15.95 14.56
N ARG A 45 12.48 -15.89 15.27
CA ARG A 45 11.66 -14.68 15.43
C ARG A 45 12.46 -13.52 16.02
N THR A 46 13.31 -13.78 17.01
CA THR A 46 14.20 -12.75 17.59
C THR A 46 15.17 -12.19 16.55
N THR A 47 15.73 -13.06 15.70
CA THR A 47 16.65 -12.65 14.62
C THR A 47 15.91 -11.80 13.57
N VAL A 48 14.71 -12.22 13.18
CA VAL A 48 13.86 -11.48 12.24
C VAL A 48 13.48 -10.10 12.81
N ARG A 49 13.04 -10.04 14.07
CA ARG A 49 12.68 -8.77 14.73
C ARG A 49 13.85 -7.79 14.80
N ALA A 50 15.07 -8.28 15.05
CA ALA A 50 16.26 -7.45 15.06
C ALA A 50 16.64 -6.89 13.67
N ALA A 51 16.14 -7.51 12.60
CA ALA A 51 16.36 -7.10 11.22
C ALA A 51 15.28 -6.16 10.67
N ILE A 52 14.17 -5.94 11.39
CA ILE A 52 13.10 -5.03 10.95
C ILE A 52 13.68 -3.62 10.76
N PRO A 53 13.63 -3.05 9.54
CA PRO A 53 14.13 -1.70 9.30
C PRO A 53 13.28 -0.67 10.03
N ALA A 54 13.92 0.42 10.46
CA ALA A 54 13.20 1.58 10.93
C ALA A 54 12.39 2.18 9.78
N ILE A 55 11.10 2.40 9.99
CA ILE A 55 10.21 3.03 9.01
C ILE A 55 10.34 4.55 9.21
N PRO A 56 10.74 5.31 8.17
CA PRO A 56 10.68 6.76 8.23
C PRO A 56 9.24 7.22 8.50
N GLU A 57 9.07 8.31 9.23
CA GLU A 57 7.75 8.90 9.40
C GLU A 57 7.17 9.28 8.04
N ALA A 58 5.92 8.90 7.79
CA ALA A 58 5.25 9.23 6.53
C ALA A 58 5.21 10.76 6.38
N PRO A 59 5.64 11.30 5.24
CA PRO A 59 5.67 12.73 5.05
C PRO A 59 4.24 13.30 5.03
N ASP A 60 4.05 14.43 5.70
CA ASP A 60 2.75 15.07 5.80
C ASP A 60 2.40 15.81 4.49
N ARG A 61 1.28 15.41 3.87
CA ARG A 61 0.73 16.08 2.67
C ARG A 61 0.00 17.38 3.02
N GLY A 62 -0.43 17.55 4.28
CA GLY A 62 -1.24 18.67 4.78
C GLY A 62 -0.73 20.05 4.36
N PRO A 63 0.56 20.37 4.55
CA PRO A 63 1.13 21.66 4.16
C PRO A 63 0.94 21.98 2.68
N VAL A 64 1.08 21.00 1.78
CA VAL A 64 0.88 21.20 0.34
C VAL A 64 -0.59 21.43 0.04
N LEU A 65 -1.48 20.62 0.62
CA LEU A 65 -2.92 20.73 0.42
C LEU A 65 -3.48 22.06 0.97
N ASP A 66 -2.97 22.55 2.10
CA ASP A 66 -3.37 23.83 2.67
C ASP A 66 -3.04 25.01 1.75
N THR A 67 -1.96 24.92 0.95
CA THR A 67 -1.66 25.96 -0.06
C THR A 67 -2.67 26.03 -1.20
N LEU A 68 -3.47 24.99 -1.41
CA LEU A 68 -4.50 24.95 -2.45
C LEU A 68 -5.81 25.62 -1.97
N ARG A 69 -5.96 25.84 -0.66
CA ARG A 69 -7.13 26.52 -0.11
C ARG A 69 -7.06 28.02 -0.41
N PRO A 70 -8.17 28.65 -0.85
CA PRO A 70 -8.20 30.09 -1.11
C PRO A 70 -7.93 30.86 0.19
N GLN A 71 -6.99 31.81 0.16
CA GLN A 71 -6.63 32.63 1.32
C GLN A 71 -7.20 34.06 1.20
N THR A 72 -7.54 34.47 -0.01
CA THR A 72 -8.03 35.82 -0.32
C THR A 72 -9.35 35.78 -1.10
N ALA A 73 -10.06 36.92 -1.13
CA ALA A 73 -11.28 37.06 -1.94
C ALA A 73 -11.01 36.87 -3.44
N ASP A 74 -9.84 37.27 -3.94
CA ASP A 74 -9.45 37.08 -5.33
C ASP A 74 -9.20 35.60 -5.65
N ASP A 75 -8.59 34.86 -4.72
CA ASP A 75 -8.42 33.40 -4.86
C ASP A 75 -9.79 32.72 -4.93
N HIS A 76 -10.73 33.11 -4.06
CA HIS A 76 -12.10 32.59 -4.11
C HIS A 76 -12.77 32.87 -5.46
N ALA A 77 -12.59 34.06 -6.03
CA ALA A 77 -13.13 34.40 -7.35
C ALA A 77 -12.49 33.57 -8.47
N ALA A 78 -11.17 33.37 -8.43
CA ALA A 78 -10.44 32.55 -9.40
C ALA A 78 -10.89 31.08 -9.33
N LEU A 79 -10.97 30.50 -8.13
CA LEU A 79 -11.45 29.13 -7.94
C LEU A 79 -12.91 28.97 -8.34
N SER A 80 -13.79 29.93 -8.02
CA SER A 80 -15.19 29.91 -8.46
C SER A 80 -15.32 29.84 -9.99
N ARG A 81 -14.51 30.61 -10.71
CA ARG A 81 -14.47 30.57 -12.18
C ARG A 81 -13.97 29.22 -12.70
N GLU A 82 -12.93 28.64 -12.10
CA GLU A 82 -12.45 27.32 -12.54
C GLU A 82 -13.45 26.21 -12.21
N ARG A 83 -14.14 26.26 -11.06
CA ARG A 83 -15.23 25.32 -10.73
C ARG A 83 -16.32 25.34 -11.80
N GLU A 84 -16.74 26.53 -12.22
CA GLU A 84 -17.74 26.66 -13.29
C GLU A 84 -17.26 26.03 -14.60
N LYS A 85 -16.00 26.25 -15.00
CA LYS A 85 -15.42 25.61 -16.20
C LYS A 85 -15.36 24.10 -16.06
N VAL A 86 -14.93 23.57 -14.92
CA VAL A 86 -14.86 22.13 -14.65
C VAL A 86 -16.26 21.52 -14.76
N ARG A 87 -17.26 22.13 -14.12
CA ARG A 87 -18.66 21.68 -14.23
C ARG A 87 -19.14 21.71 -15.68
N ALA A 88 -18.81 22.76 -16.44
CA ALA A 88 -19.17 22.85 -17.85
C ALA A 88 -18.53 21.72 -18.69
N LEU A 89 -17.27 21.35 -18.41
CA LEU A 89 -16.58 20.24 -19.10
C LEU A 89 -17.17 18.88 -18.73
N VAL A 90 -17.45 18.65 -17.45
CA VAL A 90 -17.94 17.35 -16.95
C VAL A 90 -19.40 17.11 -17.34
N TYR A 91 -20.23 18.14 -17.26
CA TYR A 91 -21.67 18.03 -17.50
C TYR A 91 -22.09 18.56 -18.88
N ALA A 92 -21.15 18.76 -19.80
CA ALA A 92 -21.49 19.08 -21.18
C ALA A 92 -22.44 18.01 -21.75
N GLY A 93 -23.54 18.45 -22.36
CA GLY A 93 -24.51 17.55 -22.97
C GLY A 93 -25.52 16.89 -22.02
N GLN A 94 -25.52 17.23 -20.72
CA GLN A 94 -26.52 16.73 -19.75
C GLN A 94 -27.76 17.63 -19.60
N ASP A 95 -27.94 18.66 -20.44
CA ASP A 95 -29.18 19.45 -20.46
C ASP A 95 -30.21 18.78 -21.40
N PRO A 96 -31.27 18.12 -20.86
CA PRO A 96 -32.27 17.45 -21.67
C PRO A 96 -33.19 18.41 -22.44
N SER A 97 -33.13 19.72 -22.17
CA SER A 97 -34.04 20.72 -22.76
C SER A 97 -33.59 21.26 -24.12
N GLN A 98 -32.37 20.92 -24.59
CA GLN A 98 -31.80 21.49 -25.81
C GLN A 98 -31.37 20.41 -26.80
N GLY A 99 -32.25 20.15 -27.78
CA GLY A 99 -32.16 19.04 -28.74
C GLY A 99 -31.14 19.20 -29.88
N PHE A 100 -29.86 19.41 -29.59
CA PHE A 100 -28.80 19.29 -30.58
C PHE A 100 -27.62 18.46 -30.08
N GLU A 101 -27.08 17.65 -30.98
CA GLU A 101 -25.93 16.74 -30.86
C GLU A 101 -24.70 17.42 -30.24
N ARG A 102 -24.65 17.54 -28.90
CA ARG A 102 -23.42 17.93 -28.21
C ARG A 102 -22.56 16.71 -27.94
N GLU A 103 -21.26 16.90 -28.07
CA GLU A 103 -20.26 15.95 -27.60
C GLU A 103 -20.54 15.61 -26.12
N PRO A 104 -20.44 14.32 -25.72
CA PRO A 104 -20.64 13.93 -24.33
C PRO A 104 -19.61 14.64 -23.45
N GLY A 105 -20.03 15.02 -22.24
CA GLY A 105 -19.15 15.59 -21.22
C GLY A 105 -17.92 14.72 -20.94
N MET A 106 -16.84 15.37 -20.52
CA MET A 106 -15.60 14.69 -20.17
C MET A 106 -15.76 13.96 -18.84
N ARG A 107 -15.12 12.80 -18.70
CA ARG A 107 -15.03 12.15 -17.39
C ARG A 107 -14.15 13.01 -16.47
N LEU A 108 -14.51 13.11 -15.19
CA LEU A 108 -13.75 13.91 -14.22
C LEU A 108 -12.27 13.50 -14.17
N GLN A 109 -11.97 12.20 -14.26
CA GLN A 109 -10.61 11.67 -14.38
C GLN A 109 -9.79 12.28 -15.54
N ASP A 110 -10.43 12.51 -16.70
CA ASP A 110 -9.76 13.08 -17.88
C ASP A 110 -9.54 14.59 -17.74
N VAL A 111 -10.38 15.25 -16.95
CA VAL A 111 -10.23 16.66 -16.58
C VAL A 111 -9.10 16.81 -15.57
N ILE A 112 -9.03 15.94 -14.55
CA ILE A 112 -7.94 15.90 -13.56
C ILE A 112 -6.60 15.66 -14.27
N ALA A 113 -6.51 14.66 -15.15
CA ALA A 113 -5.26 14.33 -15.84
C ALA A 113 -4.67 15.49 -16.66
N ARG A 114 -5.49 16.46 -17.08
CA ARG A 114 -5.08 17.64 -17.87
C ARG A 114 -5.05 18.93 -17.06
N ALA A 115 -5.43 18.90 -15.79
CA ALA A 115 -5.52 20.08 -14.96
C ALA A 115 -4.14 20.67 -14.64
N ASP A 116 -4.10 21.99 -14.52
CA ASP A 116 -3.03 22.73 -13.86
C ASP A 116 -3.33 22.85 -12.35
N ARG A 117 -2.38 23.40 -11.59
CA ARG A 117 -2.50 23.52 -10.13
C ARG A 117 -3.79 24.24 -9.70
N THR A 118 -4.16 25.33 -10.38
CA THR A 118 -5.35 26.13 -10.02
C THR A 118 -6.64 25.35 -10.28
N ARG A 119 -6.71 24.62 -11.39
CA ARG A 119 -7.86 23.75 -11.67
C ARG A 119 -7.94 22.57 -10.70
N LEU A 120 -6.81 21.99 -10.28
CA LEU A 120 -6.81 20.94 -9.26
C LEU A 120 -7.33 21.46 -7.91
N ALA A 121 -6.91 22.66 -7.49
CA ALA A 121 -7.42 23.31 -6.29
C ALA A 121 -8.94 23.51 -6.36
N ALA A 122 -9.44 23.99 -7.52
CA ALA A 122 -10.88 24.15 -7.75
C ALA A 122 -11.64 22.82 -7.73
N ILE A 123 -11.04 21.73 -8.25
CA ILE A 123 -11.62 20.39 -8.20
C ILE A 123 -11.72 19.91 -6.75
N LEU A 124 -10.63 19.97 -5.97
CA LEU A 124 -10.63 19.56 -4.56
C LEU A 124 -11.69 20.29 -3.74
N ASP A 125 -11.79 21.61 -3.93
CA ASP A 125 -12.77 22.46 -3.24
C ASP A 125 -14.23 22.15 -3.64
N ASP A 126 -14.47 21.60 -4.83
CA ASP A 126 -15.83 21.28 -5.33
C ASP A 126 -16.21 19.79 -5.16
N LEU A 127 -15.25 18.89 -4.92
CA LEU A 127 -15.46 17.43 -4.92
C LEU A 127 -16.62 17.00 -4.03
N GLU A 128 -16.69 17.51 -2.81
CA GLU A 128 -17.73 17.13 -1.85
C GLU A 128 -19.15 17.47 -2.30
N VAL A 129 -19.30 18.47 -3.19
CA VAL A 129 -20.59 19.02 -3.63
C VAL A 129 -20.90 18.75 -5.10
N MET A 130 -20.09 17.94 -5.79
CA MET A 130 -20.34 17.60 -7.19
C MET A 130 -21.60 16.73 -7.32
N PRO A 131 -22.58 17.11 -8.18
CA PRO A 131 -23.85 16.40 -8.34
C PRO A 131 -23.76 14.88 -8.50
N HIS A 132 -22.83 14.36 -9.31
CA HIS A 132 -22.71 12.92 -9.55
C HIS A 132 -22.12 12.14 -8.36
N LEU A 133 -21.42 12.82 -7.44
CA LEU A 133 -20.90 12.22 -6.20
C LEU A 133 -21.96 12.22 -5.10
N LEU A 134 -22.83 13.22 -5.05
CA LEU A 134 -23.90 13.34 -4.05
C LEU A 134 -24.95 12.23 -4.11
N VAL A 135 -25.14 11.63 -5.28
CA VAL A 135 -26.17 10.62 -5.54
C VAL A 135 -25.62 9.18 -5.57
N HIS A 136 -24.31 9.02 -5.37
CA HIS A 136 -23.66 7.70 -5.47
C HIS A 136 -23.62 7.01 -4.11
N ASP A 137 -24.02 5.73 -4.06
CA ASP A 137 -24.06 4.94 -2.82
C ASP A 137 -22.68 4.75 -2.19
N ASP A 138 -21.62 4.73 -3.01
CA ASP A 138 -20.22 4.59 -2.58
C ASP A 138 -19.44 5.92 -2.68
N ARG A 139 -20.04 7.01 -2.17
CA ARG A 139 -19.49 8.37 -2.25
C ARG A 139 -18.09 8.47 -1.65
N ASP A 140 -17.88 7.92 -0.46
CA ASP A 140 -16.62 8.09 0.28
C ASP A 140 -15.45 7.42 -0.46
N ARG A 141 -15.67 6.24 -1.03
CA ARG A 141 -14.66 5.56 -1.86
C ARG A 141 -14.35 6.33 -3.13
N LEU A 142 -15.37 6.87 -3.80
CA LEU A 142 -15.16 7.67 -5.01
C LEU A 142 -14.43 8.98 -4.70
N LEU A 143 -14.76 9.63 -3.58
CA LEU A 143 -14.08 10.82 -3.11
C LEU A 143 -12.60 10.54 -2.88
N ALA A 144 -12.27 9.48 -2.12
CA ALA A 144 -10.89 9.06 -1.90
C ALA A 144 -10.15 8.73 -3.21
N ALA A 145 -10.83 8.09 -4.18
CA ALA A 145 -10.25 7.80 -5.48
C ALA A 145 -9.93 9.08 -6.28
N TYR A 146 -10.83 10.07 -6.29
CA TYR A 146 -10.59 11.34 -6.97
C TYR A 146 -9.53 12.19 -6.27
N GLU A 147 -9.49 12.21 -4.93
CA GLU A 147 -8.42 12.84 -4.17
C GLU A 147 -7.06 12.21 -4.51
N GLY A 148 -7.01 10.88 -4.65
CA GLY A 148 -5.82 10.17 -5.12
C GLY A 148 -5.37 10.61 -6.51
N LEU A 149 -6.29 10.69 -7.47
CA LEU A 149 -5.99 11.18 -8.83
C LEU A 149 -5.53 12.64 -8.85
N VAL A 150 -6.12 13.49 -8.01
CA VAL A 150 -5.68 14.88 -7.87
C VAL A 150 -4.28 14.94 -7.29
N TRP A 151 -3.99 14.18 -6.23
CA TRP A 151 -2.65 14.12 -5.65
C TRP A 151 -1.62 13.66 -6.68
N GLU A 152 -1.90 12.56 -7.39
CA GLU A 152 -1.03 12.04 -8.44
C GLU A 152 -0.74 13.12 -9.49
N ARG A 153 -1.78 13.82 -9.97
CA ARG A 153 -1.58 14.92 -10.92
C ARG A 153 -0.79 16.07 -10.30
N LEU A 154 -1.03 16.40 -9.03
CA LEU A 154 -0.35 17.48 -8.33
C LEU A 154 1.17 17.23 -8.31
N THR A 155 1.63 15.99 -8.09
CA THR A 155 3.06 15.65 -8.15
C THR A 155 3.72 15.96 -9.50
N GLN A 156 2.93 16.04 -10.58
CA GLN A 156 3.43 16.35 -11.93
C GLN A 156 3.47 17.86 -12.23
N VAL A 157 2.71 18.67 -11.50
CA VAL A 157 2.53 20.11 -11.78
C VAL A 157 2.95 21.02 -10.63
N ASP A 158 3.26 20.46 -9.46
CA ASP A 158 3.67 21.15 -8.25
C ASP A 158 4.98 20.55 -7.70
N PRO A 159 6.09 21.31 -7.68
CA PRO A 159 7.35 20.85 -7.11
C PRO A 159 7.27 20.47 -5.62
N ALA A 160 6.40 21.10 -4.84
CA ALA A 160 6.25 20.77 -3.42
C ALA A 160 5.57 19.40 -3.23
N ALA A 161 4.55 19.11 -4.04
CA ALA A 161 3.91 17.80 -4.06
C ALA A 161 4.87 16.71 -4.57
N LEU A 162 5.67 17.02 -5.59
CA LEU A 162 6.71 16.11 -6.08
C LEU A 162 7.71 15.76 -4.97
N ALA A 163 8.20 16.75 -4.23
CA ALA A 163 9.15 16.52 -3.14
C ALA A 163 8.57 15.64 -2.02
N ILE A 164 7.29 15.78 -1.69
CA ILE A 164 6.60 14.87 -0.74
C ILE A 164 6.50 13.47 -1.34
N ALA A 165 6.09 13.33 -2.60
CA ALA A 165 5.98 12.03 -3.25
C ALA A 165 7.33 11.29 -3.36
N GLU A 166 8.43 12.01 -3.57
CA GLU A 166 9.78 11.46 -3.52
C GLU A 166 10.14 10.94 -2.12
N GLN A 167 9.72 11.65 -1.06
CA GLN A 167 9.89 11.18 0.32
C GLN A 167 9.02 9.93 0.61
N GLU A 168 7.79 9.90 0.12
CA GLU A 168 6.91 8.72 0.23
C GLU A 168 7.55 7.52 -0.47
N SER A 169 8.07 7.72 -1.69
CA SER A 169 8.77 6.69 -2.45
C SER A 169 10.03 6.20 -1.73
N ALA A 170 10.81 7.12 -1.13
CA ALA A 170 12.00 6.76 -0.35
C ALA A 170 11.65 5.96 0.93
N ALA A 171 10.47 6.16 1.50
CA ALA A 171 9.98 5.42 2.66
C ALA A 171 9.31 4.08 2.28
N ALA A 172 8.91 3.89 1.01
CA ALA A 172 8.15 2.73 0.56
C ALA A 172 8.92 1.40 0.71
N GLU A 173 10.19 1.35 0.28
CA GLU A 173 10.99 0.11 0.40
C GLU A 173 11.22 -0.30 1.87
N PRO A 174 11.67 0.59 2.78
CA PRO A 174 11.76 0.26 4.20
C PRO A 174 10.44 -0.21 4.82
N ALA A 175 9.32 0.45 4.48
CA ALA A 175 8.00 0.08 4.97
C ALA A 175 7.56 -1.32 4.48
N ALA A 176 7.79 -1.63 3.20
CA ALA A 176 7.49 -2.93 2.62
C ALA A 176 8.30 -4.05 3.29
N TRP A 177 9.61 -3.83 3.49
CA TRP A 177 10.46 -4.79 4.21
C TRP A 177 10.07 -4.95 5.68
N ALA A 178 9.68 -3.87 6.35
CA ALA A 178 9.17 -3.95 7.72
C ALA A 178 7.90 -4.79 7.80
N ALA A 179 6.97 -4.66 6.85
CA ALA A 179 5.76 -5.49 6.78
C ALA A 179 6.12 -6.98 6.58
N VAL A 180 6.97 -7.30 5.60
CA VAL A 180 7.41 -8.69 5.32
C VAL A 180 8.08 -9.33 6.54
N LEU A 181 9.00 -8.63 7.20
CA LEU A 181 9.70 -9.17 8.37
C LEU A 181 8.80 -9.24 9.61
N THR A 182 7.84 -8.33 9.76
CA THR A 182 6.84 -8.40 10.84
C THR A 182 5.95 -9.62 10.68
N ASP A 183 5.45 -9.88 9.46
CA ASP A 183 4.65 -11.09 9.17
C ASP A 183 5.40 -12.37 9.53
N LEU A 184 6.68 -12.47 9.16
CA LEU A 184 7.53 -13.61 9.53
C LEU A 184 7.81 -13.71 11.02
N ALA A 185 8.03 -12.59 11.70
CA ALA A 185 8.28 -12.57 13.13
C ALA A 185 7.04 -13.02 13.93
N ASP A 186 5.85 -12.63 13.49
CA ASP A 186 4.64 -12.85 14.27
C ASP A 186 3.93 -14.14 13.86
N THR A 187 3.74 -14.35 12.57
CA THR A 187 2.95 -15.49 12.05
C THR A 187 3.83 -16.63 11.53
N GLY A 188 5.07 -16.32 11.13
CA GLY A 188 5.97 -17.29 10.48
C GLY A 188 5.65 -17.55 9.01
N ASP A 189 4.70 -16.82 8.43
CA ASP A 189 4.36 -16.85 7.01
C ASP A 189 4.26 -15.43 6.43
N LEU A 190 4.11 -15.30 5.12
CA LEU A 190 3.96 -14.01 4.42
C LEU A 190 2.52 -13.79 4.00
N THR A 191 1.97 -12.61 4.29
CA THR A 191 0.64 -12.23 3.83
C THR A 191 0.64 -11.76 2.37
N PRO A 192 -0.48 -11.91 1.63
CA PRO A 192 -0.64 -11.28 0.31
C PRO A 192 -0.38 -9.77 0.34
N GLU A 193 -0.75 -9.10 1.44
CA GLU A 193 -0.61 -7.67 1.63
C GLU A 193 0.87 -7.24 1.71
N SER A 194 1.70 -7.90 2.53
CA SER A 194 3.13 -7.55 2.62
C SER A 194 3.88 -7.88 1.33
N LEU A 195 3.48 -8.94 0.64
CA LEU A 195 4.00 -9.28 -0.68
C LEU A 195 3.62 -8.25 -1.75
N ALA A 196 2.38 -7.73 -1.72
CA ALA A 196 1.95 -6.67 -2.63
C ALA A 196 2.72 -5.37 -2.37
N LEU A 197 2.91 -4.98 -1.10
CA LEU A 197 3.73 -3.82 -0.73
C LEU A 197 5.17 -3.95 -1.25
N LEU A 198 5.78 -5.14 -1.10
CA LEU A 198 7.14 -5.38 -1.60
C LEU A 198 7.19 -5.39 -3.13
N HIS A 199 6.19 -5.97 -3.80
CA HIS A 199 6.10 -5.96 -5.26
C HIS A 199 6.07 -4.52 -5.81
N ASP A 200 5.28 -3.65 -5.18
CA ASP A 200 5.10 -2.27 -5.63
C ASP A 200 6.31 -1.38 -5.31
N ALA A 201 6.98 -1.63 -4.17
CA ALA A 201 8.13 -0.85 -3.75
C ALA A 201 9.47 -1.33 -4.35
N ASP A 202 9.69 -2.65 -4.45
CA ASP A 202 10.90 -3.26 -5.04
C ASP A 202 10.57 -4.63 -5.67
N LEU A 203 10.24 -4.60 -6.96
CA LEU A 203 9.91 -5.79 -7.75
C LEU A 203 11.05 -6.82 -7.82
N ASP A 204 12.31 -6.38 -7.80
CA ASP A 204 13.45 -7.30 -7.86
C ASP A 204 13.63 -8.04 -6.54
N ALA A 205 13.48 -7.33 -5.40
CA ALA A 205 13.43 -7.94 -4.08
C ALA A 205 12.28 -8.93 -3.94
N TYR A 206 11.08 -8.56 -4.41
CA TYR A 206 9.94 -9.46 -4.45
C TYR A 206 10.23 -10.74 -5.22
N ARG A 207 10.78 -10.62 -6.43
CA ARG A 207 11.17 -11.78 -7.26
C ARG A 207 12.19 -12.65 -6.57
N LEU A 208 13.26 -12.07 -6.00
CA LEU A 208 14.27 -12.82 -5.26
C LEU A 208 13.69 -13.54 -4.05
N LEU A 209 12.75 -12.93 -3.32
CA LEU A 209 12.09 -13.53 -2.16
C LEU A 209 11.26 -14.76 -2.58
N VAL A 210 10.48 -14.62 -3.66
CA VAL A 210 9.63 -15.70 -4.20
C VAL A 210 10.45 -16.80 -4.88
N ASP A 211 11.50 -16.45 -5.64
CA ASP A 211 12.35 -17.42 -6.32
C ASP A 211 13.30 -18.13 -5.34
N GLY A 212 13.76 -17.43 -4.30
CA GLY A 212 14.55 -17.99 -3.20
C GLY A 212 13.84 -19.13 -2.46
N ASP A 213 12.51 -19.14 -2.50
CA ASP A 213 11.68 -20.26 -2.05
C ASP A 213 11.65 -21.41 -3.05
N ARG A 214 11.43 -21.10 -4.34
CA ARG A 214 11.27 -22.11 -5.38
C ARG A 214 12.47 -23.03 -5.52
N VAL A 215 13.68 -22.53 -5.26
CA VAL A 215 14.91 -23.34 -5.30
C VAL A 215 14.95 -24.41 -4.20
N HIS A 216 14.11 -24.33 -3.17
CA HIS A 216 14.13 -25.29 -2.04
C HIS A 216 12.77 -25.82 -1.54
N ILE A 217 11.63 -25.29 -2.00
CA ILE A 217 10.28 -25.82 -1.69
C ILE A 217 9.83 -26.93 -2.68
N ASP A 218 10.70 -27.41 -3.56
CA ASP A 218 10.52 -28.70 -4.24
C ASP A 218 10.78 -29.88 -3.28
N VAL A 219 9.98 -29.93 -2.21
CA VAL A 219 9.72 -31.15 -1.45
C VAL A 219 8.48 -31.77 -2.09
N PRO A 220 8.54 -33.02 -2.60
CA PRO A 220 7.38 -33.67 -3.21
C PRO A 220 6.24 -33.75 -2.18
N GLY A 221 5.17 -33.00 -2.41
CA GLY A 221 3.95 -33.00 -1.58
C GLY A 221 3.61 -31.69 -0.85
N SER A 222 4.43 -30.63 -0.93
CA SER A 222 4.15 -29.35 -0.26
C SER A 222 3.35 -28.37 -1.11
N GLN A 223 2.09 -28.71 -1.42
CA GLN A 223 1.10 -27.67 -1.73
C GLN A 223 0.50 -27.18 -0.41
N SER A 224 0.83 -25.95 -0.01
CA SER A 224 0.05 -25.14 0.93
C SER A 224 -0.25 -25.77 2.32
N ALA A 225 0.78 -26.13 3.10
CA ALA A 225 0.60 -26.72 4.43
C ALA A 225 1.38 -26.05 5.58
N ILE A 226 1.79 -24.78 5.44
CA ILE A 226 2.21 -23.97 6.59
C ILE A 226 1.02 -23.49 7.48
N PRO A 227 -0.24 -23.29 7.01
CA PRO A 227 -1.24 -22.58 7.82
C PRO A 227 -1.82 -23.29 9.07
N SER A 228 -1.47 -24.53 9.41
CA SER A 228 -2.26 -25.26 10.44
C SER A 228 -1.49 -25.98 11.55
N MET A 229 -0.17 -25.83 11.68
CA MET A 229 0.58 -26.50 12.76
C MET A 229 0.96 -25.57 13.93
N LEU A 230 0.98 -24.25 13.75
CA LEU A 230 1.26 -23.30 14.84
C LEU A 230 0.03 -23.00 15.71
N ALA A 231 -1.18 -23.02 15.16
CA ALA A 231 -2.42 -22.84 15.93
C ALA A 231 -2.62 -23.92 17.01
N GLY A 232 -2.11 -25.14 16.78
CA GLY A 232 -2.15 -26.24 17.76
C GLY A 232 -1.17 -26.09 18.93
N VAL A 233 -0.23 -25.15 18.86
CA VAL A 233 0.73 -24.88 19.95
C VAL A 233 0.16 -23.87 20.95
N ASP A 234 -0.62 -22.90 20.48
CA ASP A 234 -1.25 -21.86 21.32
C ASP A 234 -2.60 -22.30 21.93
N SER A 235 -3.28 -23.28 21.33
CA SER A 235 -4.59 -23.76 21.79
C SER A 235 -4.54 -24.90 22.82
N ALA A 236 -3.35 -25.37 23.21
CA ALA A 236 -3.18 -26.41 24.24
C ALA A 236 -2.97 -25.87 25.66
N THR A 237 -3.19 -24.58 25.89
CA THR A 237 -3.10 -23.91 27.21
C THR A 237 -4.42 -23.28 27.68
N ALA A 238 -5.55 -23.93 27.38
CA ALA A 238 -6.83 -23.65 28.06
C ALA A 238 -7.28 -24.87 28.86
#